data_AF-M2RDN0-F1
#
_entry.id   AF-M2RDN0-F1
#
_cell.length_a   1.000
_cell.length_b   1.000
_cell.length_c   1.000
_cell.angle_alpha   90.00
_cell.angle_beta   90.00
_cell.angle_gamma   90.00
#
_symmetry.space_group_name_H-M   'P 1'
#
loop_
_entity.id
_entity.type
_entity.pdbx_description
1 polymer ?
#
loop_
_entity_poly.entity_id
_entity_poly.type
_entity_poly.pdbx_seq_one_letter_code
_entity_poly.pdbx_strand_id
1 'polypeptide(L)'
;MNSFSSLLRLQNRCTRFEKSRTSRRLLTTAAPQESLAGTVPYHLSYILLHTHEATSKYPSKFHSPLQRSLLLNVAQWGGVVNFSYSPEQRLHPGYTGIGVPALHEAYTATAFSVRGRLDLLDITANNMDDVAEALRALALGETGARAVHRPNDPLTLYLYVCTHGARDCRCGNTGGAVYEALRSEVEKRGLSERVFVGSVGHVGGHKYAANILVHPHGDWLGLVDVGDVPGVLDEILARNDALKEYRASLAPLCRKFWRGRMGLSKDEQLALLSSPP
;
A
#
# COMPACT_ATOMS: atom_id res chain seq x y z
N MET A 1 24.14 -23.57 4.15
CA MET A 1 24.54 -23.43 2.72
C MET A 1 23.44 -22.90 1.77
N ASN A 2 22.19 -22.67 2.20
CA ASN A 2 21.10 -22.20 1.31
C ASN A 2 20.94 -20.67 1.15
N SER A 3 21.56 -19.85 2.01
CA SER A 3 21.37 -18.39 1.98
C SER A 3 22.14 -17.72 0.82
N PHE A 4 23.37 -18.16 0.56
CA PHE A 4 24.22 -17.61 -0.51
C PHE A 4 23.63 -17.80 -1.92
N SER A 5 23.07 -18.98 -2.21
CA SER A 5 22.42 -19.25 -3.51
C SER A 5 21.15 -18.41 -3.72
N SER A 6 20.42 -18.10 -2.65
CA SER A 6 19.21 -17.27 -2.71
C SER A 6 19.56 -15.81 -3.00
N LEU A 7 20.56 -15.26 -2.30
CA LEU A 7 21.09 -13.91 -2.54
C LEU A 7 21.61 -13.73 -3.97
N LEU A 8 22.38 -14.69 -4.50
CA LEU A 8 22.90 -14.64 -5.86
C LEU A 8 21.78 -14.68 -6.92
N ARG A 9 20.72 -15.47 -6.68
CA ARG A 9 19.53 -15.53 -7.58
C ARG A 9 18.72 -14.23 -7.54
N LEU A 10 18.61 -13.57 -6.39
CA LEU A 10 17.97 -12.25 -6.25
C LEU A 10 18.76 -11.18 -6.99
N GLN A 11 20.08 -11.13 -6.81
CA GLN A 11 20.97 -10.19 -7.52
C GLN A 11 20.90 -10.37 -9.04
N ASN A 12 20.96 -11.61 -9.55
CA ASN A 12 20.89 -11.89 -10.98
C ASN A 12 19.52 -11.56 -11.62
N ARG A 13 18.42 -11.67 -10.86
CA ARG A 13 17.10 -11.20 -11.34
C ARG A 13 17.03 -9.68 -11.39
N CYS A 14 17.66 -9.00 -10.44
CA CYS A 14 17.68 -7.54 -10.40
C CYS A 14 18.48 -6.92 -11.55
N THR A 15 19.72 -7.40 -11.78
CA THR A 15 20.58 -6.88 -12.86
C THR A 15 19.96 -7.06 -14.24
N ARG A 16 19.22 -8.16 -14.46
CA ARG A 16 18.48 -8.40 -15.72
C ARG A 16 17.29 -7.46 -15.89
N PHE A 17 16.61 -7.10 -14.80
CA PHE A 17 15.47 -6.18 -14.84
C PHE A 17 15.90 -4.73 -15.10
N GLU A 18 16.95 -4.26 -14.41
CA GLU A 18 17.50 -2.91 -14.62
C GLU A 18 17.89 -2.72 -16.09
N LYS A 19 18.63 -3.67 -16.69
CA LYS A 19 18.99 -3.65 -18.12
C LYS A 19 17.76 -3.63 -19.05
N SER A 20 16.70 -4.37 -18.71
CA SER A 20 15.46 -4.40 -19.50
C SER A 20 14.68 -3.08 -19.45
N ARG A 21 14.74 -2.35 -18.34
CA ARG A 21 14.07 -1.04 -18.21
C ARG A 21 14.76 0.02 -19.07
N THR A 22 16.09 0.05 -19.05
CA THR A 22 16.88 0.98 -19.89
C THR A 22 16.67 0.70 -21.37
N SER A 23 16.58 -0.57 -21.78
CA SER A 23 16.39 -0.94 -23.18
C SER A 23 14.99 -0.63 -23.74
N ARG A 24 13.93 -0.64 -22.90
CA ARG A 24 12.57 -0.28 -23.32
C ARG A 24 12.41 1.21 -23.66
N ARG A 25 13.30 2.09 -23.19
CA ARG A 25 13.28 3.52 -23.54
C ARG A 25 13.67 3.82 -24.99
N LEU A 26 14.33 2.88 -25.68
CA LEU A 26 14.95 3.15 -27.00
C LEU A 26 14.15 2.65 -28.21
N LEU A 27 13.08 1.86 -28.03
CA LEU A 27 12.40 1.20 -29.15
C LEU A 27 10.89 1.09 -28.92
N THR A 28 10.12 2.08 -29.37
CA THR A 28 8.71 1.90 -29.80
C THR A 28 8.17 3.16 -30.47
N THR A 29 7.76 3.04 -31.74
CA THR A 29 7.05 4.06 -32.54
C THR A 29 5.56 3.73 -32.74
N ALA A 30 5.04 2.68 -32.09
CA ALA A 30 3.62 2.35 -32.12
C ALA A 30 2.87 3.08 -31.00
N ALA A 31 1.67 3.59 -31.32
CA ALA A 31 0.76 4.13 -30.31
C ALA A 31 0.51 3.06 -29.23
N PRO A 32 0.80 3.35 -27.94
CA PRO A 32 0.65 2.34 -26.90
C PRO A 32 -0.83 2.02 -26.73
N GLN A 33 -1.21 0.77 -27.00
CA GLN A 33 -2.47 0.25 -26.50
C GLN A 33 -2.36 0.26 -24.96
N GLU A 34 -3.17 1.09 -24.29
CA GLU A 34 -3.18 1.22 -22.82
C GLU A 34 -3.55 -0.12 -22.18
N SER A 35 -2.55 -0.95 -21.92
CA SER A 35 -2.73 -2.22 -21.22
C SER A 35 -2.46 -1.99 -19.74
N LEU A 36 -3.45 -2.31 -18.91
CA LEU A 36 -3.35 -2.18 -17.46
C LEU A 36 -2.12 -2.94 -16.95
N ALA A 37 -1.32 -2.30 -16.10
CA ALA A 37 -0.14 -2.88 -15.47
C ALA A 37 -0.52 -3.91 -14.37
N GLY A 38 -1.24 -4.97 -14.77
CA GLY A 38 -1.80 -6.02 -13.91
C GLY A 38 -2.81 -5.50 -12.87
N THR A 39 -3.92 -6.19 -12.66
CA THR A 39 -4.95 -5.75 -11.72
C THR A 39 -4.52 -5.85 -10.26
N VAL A 40 -5.10 -4.98 -9.43
CA VAL A 40 -5.08 -5.13 -7.97
C VAL A 40 -6.08 -6.24 -7.59
N PRO A 41 -5.73 -7.14 -6.64
CA PRO A 41 -6.69 -8.11 -6.11
C PRO A 41 -7.89 -7.41 -5.48
N TYR A 42 -9.08 -7.99 -5.63
CA TYR A 42 -10.27 -7.48 -4.97
C TYR A 42 -10.09 -7.49 -3.44
N HIS A 43 -10.40 -6.35 -2.81
CA HIS A 43 -10.45 -6.19 -1.37
C HIS A 43 -11.36 -5.01 -1.02
N LEU A 44 -11.99 -5.04 0.15
CA LEU A 44 -12.85 -4.00 0.68
C LEU A 44 -12.18 -3.14 1.75
N SER A 45 -11.15 -3.69 2.41
CA SER A 45 -10.36 -2.95 3.39
C SER A 45 -8.89 -3.35 3.35
N TYR A 46 -8.01 -2.39 3.63
CA TYR A 46 -6.58 -2.60 3.76
C TYR A 46 -6.12 -2.16 5.15
N ILE A 47 -5.64 -3.11 5.94
CA ILE A 47 -5.22 -2.92 7.33
C ILE A 47 -3.69 -2.95 7.39
N LEU A 48 -3.11 -1.88 7.93
CA LEU A 48 -1.67 -1.70 8.07
C LEU A 48 -1.30 -1.76 9.56
N LEU A 49 -0.68 -2.86 9.97
CA LEU A 49 -0.09 -3.02 11.29
C LEU A 49 1.22 -2.23 11.35
N HIS A 50 1.34 -1.33 12.33
CA HIS A 50 2.48 -0.43 12.45
C HIS A 50 3.68 -1.14 13.10
N THR A 51 4.88 -0.86 12.60
CA THR A 51 6.14 -1.47 13.04
C THR A 51 7.23 -0.41 13.27
N HIS A 52 8.28 -0.76 14.02
CA HIS A 52 9.39 0.14 14.38
C HIS A 52 10.48 0.20 13.31
N GLU A 53 10.50 -0.75 12.39
CA GLU A 53 11.57 -0.92 11.43
C GLU A 53 11.08 -0.72 10.01
N ALA A 54 11.89 0.01 9.22
CA ALA A 54 11.61 0.21 7.80
C ALA A 54 11.39 -1.14 7.10
N THR A 55 10.38 -1.19 6.22
CA THR A 55 10.03 -2.42 5.49
C THR A 55 11.16 -2.90 4.55
N SER A 56 12.14 -2.05 4.26
CA SER A 56 13.39 -2.39 3.57
C SER A 56 14.33 -3.29 4.39
N LYS A 57 14.21 -3.26 5.73
CA LYS A 57 14.99 -4.09 6.68
C LYS A 57 14.32 -5.43 7.00
N TYR A 58 13.08 -5.63 6.56
CA TYR A 58 12.37 -6.88 6.81
C TYR A 58 13.13 -8.08 6.24
N PRO A 59 13.10 -9.24 6.93
CA PRO A 59 13.58 -10.47 6.33
C PRO A 59 12.63 -10.94 5.21
N SER A 60 13.16 -11.69 4.25
CA SER A 60 12.40 -12.18 3.08
C SER A 60 11.09 -12.91 3.41
N LYS A 61 11.03 -13.50 4.62
CA LYS A 61 9.88 -14.12 5.24
C LYS A 61 9.98 -13.88 6.75
N PHE A 62 8.85 -13.65 7.37
CA PHE A 62 8.66 -13.57 8.82
C PHE A 62 7.28 -14.16 9.14
N HIS A 63 7.05 -14.47 10.41
CA HIS A 63 5.82 -15.06 10.90
C HIS A 63 5.29 -14.20 12.04
N SER A 64 3.99 -13.87 12.00
CA SER A 64 3.30 -13.17 13.09
C SER A 64 1.98 -13.92 13.33
N PRO A 65 1.86 -14.69 14.42
CA PRO A 65 0.61 -15.35 14.80
C PRO A 65 -0.59 -14.39 14.82
N LEU A 66 -0.43 -13.19 15.37
CA LEU A 66 -1.49 -12.21 15.51
C LEU A 66 -1.93 -11.64 14.16
N GLN A 67 -0.98 -11.28 13.29
CA GLN A 67 -1.30 -10.84 11.94
C GLN A 67 -1.98 -11.97 11.15
N ARG A 68 -1.54 -13.22 11.32
CA ARG A 68 -2.13 -14.37 10.65
C ARG A 68 -3.58 -14.61 11.09
N SER A 69 -3.84 -14.55 12.39
CA SER A 69 -5.18 -14.68 12.96
C SER A 69 -6.10 -13.56 12.49
N LEU A 70 -5.62 -12.31 12.53
CA LEU A 70 -6.38 -11.17 12.02
C LEU A 70 -6.70 -11.33 10.54
N LEU A 71 -5.70 -11.70 9.72
CA LEU A 71 -5.89 -11.93 8.28
C LEU A 71 -6.95 -13.01 8.00
N LEU A 72 -6.92 -14.13 8.74
CA LEU A 72 -7.92 -15.19 8.60
C LEU A 72 -9.33 -14.72 8.94
N ASN A 73 -9.47 -13.85 9.92
CA ASN A 73 -10.75 -13.27 10.28
C ASN A 73 -11.24 -12.32 9.17
N VAL A 74 -10.44 -11.30 8.83
CA VAL A 74 -10.87 -10.23 7.91
C VAL A 74 -11.02 -10.68 6.45
N ALA A 75 -10.28 -11.73 6.03
CA ALA A 75 -10.38 -12.25 4.67
C ALA A 75 -11.77 -12.78 4.32
N GLN A 76 -12.58 -13.18 5.33
CA GLN A 76 -13.93 -13.70 5.13
C GLN A 76 -14.88 -12.67 4.49
N TRP A 77 -14.59 -11.38 4.65
CA TRP A 77 -15.36 -10.28 4.06
C TRP A 77 -14.52 -9.42 3.11
N GLY A 78 -13.32 -9.86 2.74
CA GLY A 78 -12.47 -9.16 1.77
C GLY A 78 -11.51 -8.14 2.36
N GLY A 79 -11.17 -8.24 3.65
CA GLY A 79 -10.08 -7.47 4.26
C GLY A 79 -8.70 -8.05 3.93
N VAL A 80 -7.69 -7.19 3.88
CA VAL A 80 -6.27 -7.55 3.70
C VAL A 80 -5.45 -6.94 4.83
N VAL A 81 -4.50 -7.70 5.37
CA VAL A 81 -3.61 -7.24 6.45
C VAL A 81 -2.16 -7.24 5.97
N ASN A 82 -1.46 -6.13 6.17
CA ASN A 82 -0.03 -6.00 5.90
C ASN A 82 0.64 -5.19 7.02
N PHE A 83 1.95 -5.06 6.96
CA PHE A 83 2.73 -4.25 7.89
C PHE A 83 3.18 -2.96 7.22
N SER A 84 3.19 -1.85 7.96
CA SER A 84 3.70 -0.56 7.51
C SER A 84 4.80 -0.02 8.41
N TYR A 85 5.58 0.90 7.84
CA TYR A 85 6.56 1.70 8.53
C TYR A 85 6.44 3.18 8.14
N SER A 86 6.49 4.06 9.13
CA SER A 86 6.89 5.47 8.98
C SER A 86 7.44 5.98 10.31
N PRO A 87 8.44 6.89 10.35
CA PRO A 87 8.93 7.48 11.60
C PRO A 87 7.83 8.16 12.44
N GLU A 88 6.80 8.68 11.79
CA GLU A 88 5.73 9.47 12.40
C GLU A 88 4.53 8.60 12.83
N GLN A 89 4.53 7.30 12.49
CA GLN A 89 3.40 6.42 12.81
C GLN A 89 3.43 6.00 14.29
N ARG A 90 2.26 6.01 14.93
CA ARG A 90 2.11 5.55 16.31
C ARG A 90 2.35 4.04 16.41
N LEU A 91 3.11 3.62 17.42
CA LEU A 91 3.34 2.23 17.76
C LEU A 91 2.55 1.83 19.01
N HIS A 92 2.26 0.54 19.11
CA HIS A 92 1.71 -0.02 20.33
C HIS A 92 2.79 -0.04 21.43
N PRO A 93 2.49 0.39 22.68
CA PRO A 93 3.49 0.41 23.76
C PRO A 93 4.11 -0.97 24.05
N GLY A 94 3.33 -2.04 23.85
CA GLY A 94 3.78 -3.43 24.00
C GLY A 94 4.40 -4.06 22.75
N TYR A 95 4.67 -3.31 21.69
CA TYR A 95 5.27 -3.86 20.48
C TYR A 95 6.77 -4.15 20.68
N THR A 96 7.19 -5.38 20.42
CA THR A 96 8.59 -5.84 20.61
C THR A 96 9.26 -6.37 19.33
N GLY A 97 8.63 -6.13 18.17
CA GLY A 97 9.09 -6.67 16.88
C GLY A 97 8.10 -7.67 16.27
N ILE A 98 8.20 -7.84 14.95
CA ILE A 98 7.29 -8.73 14.20
C ILE A 98 7.51 -10.18 14.62
N GLY A 99 6.47 -10.82 15.17
CA GLY A 99 6.54 -12.22 15.55
C GLY A 99 7.50 -12.54 16.68
N VAL A 100 8.04 -11.52 17.37
CA VAL A 100 8.97 -11.72 18.47
C VAL A 100 8.16 -12.21 19.69
N PRO A 101 8.46 -13.39 20.23
CA PRO A 101 7.78 -13.90 21.42
C PRO A 101 8.31 -13.17 22.66
N ALA A 102 7.72 -12.03 22.99
CA ALA A 102 7.84 -11.41 24.31
C ALA A 102 6.45 -11.36 24.92
N LEU A 103 5.99 -12.51 25.42
CA LEU A 103 4.69 -12.75 26.07
C LEU A 103 3.46 -12.71 25.16
N HIS A 104 3.17 -11.64 24.40
CA HIS A 104 2.08 -11.59 23.41
C HIS A 104 2.38 -10.53 22.34
N GLU A 105 2.07 -10.80 21.07
CA GLU A 105 2.16 -9.76 20.04
C GLU A 105 1.09 -8.68 20.27
N ALA A 106 1.46 -7.43 19.99
CA ALA A 106 0.54 -6.31 20.06
C ALA A 106 0.88 -5.26 19.00
N TYR A 107 -0.14 -4.70 18.35
CA TYR A 107 0.03 -3.72 17.27
C TYR A 107 -0.96 -2.56 17.38
N THR A 108 -0.53 -1.40 16.91
CA THR A 108 -1.42 -0.33 16.45
C THR A 108 -1.61 -0.54 14.95
N ALA A 109 -2.77 -0.17 14.42
CA ALA A 109 -3.02 -0.25 12.99
C ALA A 109 -3.82 0.92 12.45
N THR A 110 -3.63 1.19 11.17
CA THR A 110 -4.52 2.02 10.38
C THR A 110 -5.24 1.15 9.35
N ALA A 111 -6.57 1.17 9.36
CA ALA A 111 -7.39 0.49 8.39
C ALA A 111 -8.04 1.49 7.44
N PHE A 112 -7.96 1.20 6.14
CA PHE A 112 -8.60 1.98 5.09
C PHE A 112 -9.72 1.19 4.45
N SER A 113 -10.79 1.89 4.10
CA SER A 113 -11.93 1.41 3.33
C SER A 113 -12.36 2.53 2.38
N VAL A 114 -13.10 2.16 1.34
CA VAL A 114 -13.77 3.16 0.47
C VAL A 114 -14.75 4.05 1.25
N ARG A 115 -15.14 3.61 2.45
CA ARG A 115 -16.09 4.30 3.33
C ARG A 115 -15.43 5.19 4.39
N GLY A 116 -14.14 5.01 4.66
CA GLY A 116 -13.50 5.72 5.77
C GLY A 116 -12.16 5.15 6.18
N ARG A 117 -11.68 5.63 7.32
CA ARG A 117 -10.47 5.17 7.98
C ARG A 117 -10.78 4.84 9.44
N LEU A 118 -10.10 3.83 9.97
CA LEU A 118 -10.12 3.51 11.39
C LEU A 118 -8.69 3.37 11.92
N ASP A 119 -8.40 4.08 13.01
CA ASP A 119 -7.16 3.89 13.77
C ASP A 119 -7.45 2.98 14.96
N LEU A 120 -6.77 1.83 15.00
CA LEU A 120 -6.87 0.84 16.07
C LEU A 120 -5.62 0.97 16.94
N LEU A 121 -5.80 1.42 18.18
CA LEU A 121 -4.66 1.69 19.07
C LEU A 121 -4.14 0.46 19.78
N ASP A 122 -4.97 -0.58 19.91
CA ASP A 122 -4.69 -1.80 20.67
C ASP A 122 -5.24 -3.02 19.92
N ILE A 123 -4.35 -3.79 19.29
CA ILE A 123 -4.67 -5.08 18.68
C ILE A 123 -3.81 -6.13 19.38
N THR A 124 -4.46 -7.06 20.07
CA THR A 124 -3.84 -8.19 20.75
C THR A 124 -4.61 -9.47 20.48
N ALA A 125 -4.11 -10.61 20.95
CA ALA A 125 -4.86 -11.86 20.88
C ALA A 125 -6.16 -11.83 21.71
N ASN A 126 -6.23 -10.97 22.73
CA ASN A 126 -7.33 -10.94 23.70
C ASN A 126 -8.55 -10.13 23.25
N ASN A 127 -8.40 -9.27 22.23
CA ASN A 127 -9.47 -8.39 21.74
C ASN A 127 -9.75 -8.58 20.23
N MET A 128 -9.35 -9.73 19.68
CA MET A 128 -9.42 -10.02 18.24
C MET A 128 -10.84 -9.92 17.68
N ASP A 129 -11.84 -10.39 18.43
CA ASP A 129 -13.24 -10.37 17.98
C ASP A 129 -13.78 -8.94 17.87
N ASP A 130 -13.51 -8.09 18.88
CA ASP A 130 -13.89 -6.68 18.86
C ASP A 130 -13.18 -5.91 17.72
N VAL A 131 -11.89 -6.19 17.51
CA VAL A 131 -11.11 -5.61 16.41
C VAL A 131 -11.69 -6.02 15.06
N ALA A 132 -12.01 -7.30 14.89
CA ALA A 132 -12.58 -7.83 13.67
C ALA A 132 -13.97 -7.24 13.37
N GLU A 133 -14.82 -7.11 14.39
CA GLU A 133 -16.15 -6.49 14.26
C GLU A 133 -16.02 -5.03 13.82
N ALA A 134 -15.13 -4.25 14.45
CA ALA A 134 -14.91 -2.85 14.09
C ALA A 134 -14.40 -2.69 12.64
N LEU A 135 -13.46 -3.55 12.21
CA LEU A 135 -12.94 -3.55 10.84
C LEU A 135 -14.00 -3.95 9.81
N ARG A 136 -14.82 -4.95 10.14
CA ARG A 136 -15.93 -5.37 9.30
C ARG A 136 -16.95 -4.25 9.14
N ALA A 137 -17.31 -3.58 10.24
CA ALA A 137 -18.24 -2.46 10.21
C ALA A 137 -17.73 -1.32 9.30
N LEU A 138 -16.42 -1.00 9.36
CA LEU A 138 -15.79 -0.04 8.45
C LEU A 138 -15.87 -0.48 6.97
N ALA A 139 -15.60 -1.76 6.70
CA ALA A 139 -15.57 -2.28 5.33
C ALA A 139 -16.97 -2.35 4.70
N LEU A 140 -17.95 -2.82 5.46
CA LEU A 140 -19.32 -3.07 4.99
C LEU A 140 -20.27 -1.88 5.20
N GLY A 141 -19.89 -0.91 6.04
CA GLY A 141 -20.71 0.27 6.36
C GLY A 141 -21.81 -0.03 7.38
N GLU A 142 -21.54 -0.91 8.34
CA GLU A 142 -22.48 -1.25 9.42
C GLU A 142 -22.43 -0.16 10.51
N THR A 143 -23.59 0.31 10.99
CA THR A 143 -23.72 1.49 11.87
C THR A 143 -23.59 1.19 13.37
N GLY A 144 -23.07 0.02 13.75
CA GLY A 144 -23.08 -0.47 15.14
C GLY A 144 -21.75 -0.42 15.90
N ALA A 145 -20.62 -0.12 15.25
CA ALA A 145 -19.31 -0.30 15.88
C ALA A 145 -19.02 0.77 16.94
N ARG A 146 -18.63 0.31 18.14
CA ARG A 146 -18.12 1.13 19.27
C ARG A 146 -16.77 1.82 18.98
N ALA A 147 -16.17 1.57 17.82
CA ALA A 147 -14.89 2.16 17.44
C ALA A 147 -15.08 3.58 16.90
N VAL A 148 -14.12 4.48 17.16
CA VAL A 148 -14.15 5.84 16.63
C VAL A 148 -13.91 5.80 15.12
N HIS A 149 -14.99 5.63 14.36
CA HIS A 149 -14.98 5.81 12.92
C HIS A 149 -14.59 7.25 12.61
N ARG A 150 -13.43 7.45 12.01
CA ARG A 150 -13.06 8.75 11.45
C ARG A 150 -13.49 8.74 10.00
N PRO A 151 -14.42 9.60 9.57
CA PRO A 151 -14.55 9.90 8.16
C PRO A 151 -13.16 10.18 7.60
N ASN A 152 -12.87 9.73 6.39
CA ASN A 152 -11.62 10.12 5.75
C ASN A 152 -11.54 11.64 5.81
N ASP A 153 -10.50 12.18 6.45
CA ASP A 153 -10.24 13.60 6.36
C ASP A 153 -10.01 13.90 4.89
N PRO A 154 -10.90 14.66 4.23
CA PRO A 154 -10.81 14.90 2.80
C PRO A 154 -9.54 15.67 2.43
N LEU A 155 -8.80 16.23 3.40
CA LEU A 155 -7.55 16.93 3.16
C LEU A 155 -6.30 16.08 3.36
N THR A 156 -6.42 14.91 3.99
CA THR A 156 -5.25 14.09 4.33
C THR A 156 -5.12 12.86 3.44
N LEU A 157 -4.01 12.80 2.72
CA LEU A 157 -3.60 11.70 1.85
C LEU A 157 -2.61 10.77 2.55
N TYR A 158 -2.70 9.48 2.27
CA TYR A 158 -1.75 8.47 2.75
C TYR A 158 -1.20 7.69 1.56
N LEU A 159 0.10 7.82 1.34
CA LEU A 159 0.83 7.16 0.27
C LEU A 159 1.71 6.08 0.88
N TYR A 160 1.43 4.82 0.58
CA TYR A 160 2.27 3.71 1.02
C TYR A 160 3.02 3.07 -0.14
N VAL A 161 4.35 3.01 -0.04
CA VAL A 161 5.20 2.42 -1.08
C VAL A 161 5.74 1.08 -0.64
N CYS A 162 5.59 0.06 -1.48
CA CYS A 162 6.15 -1.26 -1.17
C CYS A 162 7.68 -1.25 -1.31
N THR A 163 8.42 -1.28 -0.18
CA THR A 163 9.90 -1.25 -0.16
C THR A 163 10.55 -2.55 0.31
N HIS A 164 9.80 -3.65 0.39
CA HIS A 164 10.28 -4.94 0.92
C HIS A 164 11.29 -5.66 0.01
N GLY A 165 12.55 -5.17 0.01
CA GLY A 165 13.63 -5.60 -0.87
C GLY A 165 14.08 -7.04 -0.68
N ALA A 166 14.09 -7.55 0.55
CA ALA A 166 14.44 -8.94 0.83
C ALA A 166 13.43 -9.94 0.23
N ARG A 167 12.16 -9.52 0.02
CA ARG A 167 11.14 -10.33 -0.65
C ARG A 167 11.26 -10.25 -2.17
N ASP A 168 11.46 -9.05 -2.70
CA ASP A 168 11.79 -8.84 -4.11
C ASP A 168 12.63 -7.57 -4.27
N CYS A 169 13.78 -7.71 -4.92
CA CYS A 169 14.76 -6.64 -5.03
C CYS A 169 14.24 -5.43 -5.83
N ARG A 170 13.23 -5.58 -6.70
CA ARG A 170 12.59 -4.45 -7.40
C ARG A 170 11.77 -3.57 -6.45
N CYS A 171 11.15 -4.18 -5.44
CA CYS A 171 10.51 -3.43 -4.35
C CYS A 171 11.56 -2.67 -3.54
N GLY A 172 12.71 -3.29 -3.27
CA GLY A 172 13.82 -2.62 -2.56
C GLY A 172 14.42 -1.46 -3.36
N ASN A 173 14.83 -1.70 -4.61
CA ASN A 173 15.53 -0.72 -5.43
C ASN A 173 14.57 0.37 -5.94
N THR A 174 13.62 0.00 -6.81
CA THR A 174 12.70 0.97 -7.42
C THR A 174 11.68 1.49 -6.40
N GLY A 175 11.12 0.61 -5.58
CA GLY A 175 10.18 1.03 -4.53
C GLY A 175 10.86 1.93 -3.49
N GLY A 176 12.08 1.58 -3.04
CA GLY A 176 12.85 2.43 -2.12
C GLY A 176 13.18 3.80 -2.71
N ALA A 177 13.64 3.87 -3.95
CA ALA A 177 13.94 5.15 -4.61
C ALA A 177 12.70 6.06 -4.73
N VAL A 178 11.55 5.50 -5.12
CA VAL A 178 10.29 6.25 -5.22
C VAL A 178 9.76 6.68 -3.84
N TYR A 179 9.92 5.86 -2.81
CA TYR A 179 9.57 6.21 -1.44
C TYR A 179 10.35 7.43 -0.94
N GLU A 180 11.68 7.44 -1.10
CA GLU A 180 12.52 8.59 -0.69
C GLU A 180 12.21 9.85 -1.51
N ALA A 181 11.96 9.69 -2.81
CA ALA A 181 11.58 10.79 -3.68
C ALA A 181 10.23 11.42 -3.27
N LEU A 182 9.24 10.60 -2.92
CA LEU A 182 7.94 11.09 -2.41
C LEU A 182 8.11 11.84 -1.10
N ARG A 183 8.86 11.30 -0.14
CA ARG A 183 9.13 11.98 1.14
C ARG A 183 9.78 13.33 0.92
N SER A 184 10.85 13.35 0.12
CA SER A 184 11.61 14.57 -0.17
C SER A 184 10.74 15.62 -0.87
N GLU A 185 9.90 15.21 -1.82
CA GLU A 185 9.05 16.14 -2.56
C GLU A 185 7.90 16.68 -1.69
N VAL A 186 7.32 15.86 -0.80
CA VAL A 186 6.32 16.31 0.19
C VAL A 186 6.91 17.32 1.17
N GLU A 187 8.09 17.04 1.72
CA GLU A 187 8.79 17.93 2.65
C GLU A 187 9.18 19.25 1.97
N LYS A 188 9.80 19.18 0.80
CA LYS A 188 10.22 20.34 -0.01
C LYS A 188 9.05 21.28 -0.33
N ARG A 189 7.85 20.75 -0.49
CA ARG A 189 6.63 21.54 -0.79
C ARG A 189 5.85 21.95 0.46
N GLY A 190 6.31 21.61 1.66
CA GLY A 190 5.61 21.91 2.91
C GLY A 190 4.27 21.18 3.05
N LEU A 191 4.14 19.98 2.48
CA LEU A 191 2.89 19.22 2.43
C LEU A 191 2.74 18.19 3.56
N SER A 192 3.68 18.16 4.52
CA SER A 192 3.73 17.14 5.57
C SER A 192 2.47 17.08 6.46
N GLU A 193 1.73 18.18 6.58
CA GLU A 193 0.45 18.22 7.33
C GLU A 193 -0.71 17.60 6.55
N ARG A 194 -0.57 17.43 5.23
CA ARG A 194 -1.64 16.96 4.32
C ARG A 194 -1.33 15.64 3.64
N VAL A 195 -0.06 15.24 3.55
CA VAL A 195 0.37 14.04 2.83
C VAL A 195 1.29 13.22 3.72
N PHE A 196 0.77 12.09 4.19
CA PHE A 196 1.55 11.07 4.89
C PHE A 196 2.21 10.13 3.88
N VAL A 197 3.51 9.87 4.04
CA VAL A 197 4.26 8.94 3.19
C VAL A 197 4.89 7.84 4.04
N GLY A 198 4.36 6.63 3.93
CA GLY A 198 4.86 5.45 4.62
C GLY A 198 5.40 4.39 3.65
N SER A 199 6.08 3.39 4.20
CA SER A 199 6.45 2.18 3.48
C SER A 199 5.58 1.00 3.92
N VAL A 200 5.37 0.04 3.03
CA VAL A 200 4.54 -1.15 3.28
C VAL A 200 5.30 -2.43 2.93
N GLY A 201 4.97 -3.51 3.64
CA GLY A 201 5.41 -4.86 3.32
C GLY A 201 5.03 -5.29 1.91
N HIS A 202 5.47 -6.48 1.50
CA HIS A 202 5.33 -6.90 0.11
C HIS A 202 3.86 -7.05 -0.30
N VAL A 203 3.44 -6.28 -1.30
CA VAL A 203 2.03 -6.23 -1.75
C VAL A 203 1.72 -7.14 -2.96
N GLY A 204 2.70 -7.91 -3.43
CA GLY A 204 2.63 -8.57 -4.74
C GLY A 204 2.91 -7.62 -5.89
N GLY A 205 2.71 -8.06 -7.14
CA GLY A 205 2.85 -7.18 -8.31
C GLY A 205 4.23 -6.55 -8.52
N HIS A 206 5.32 -7.12 -7.97
CA HIS A 206 6.68 -6.55 -8.04
C HIS A 206 7.21 -6.32 -9.47
N LYS A 207 6.62 -6.96 -10.49
CA LYS A 207 6.96 -6.69 -11.90
C LYS A 207 6.55 -5.28 -12.34
N TYR A 208 5.70 -4.64 -11.55
CA TYR A 208 5.22 -3.28 -11.73
C TYR A 208 5.74 -2.34 -10.63
N ALA A 209 6.84 -2.67 -9.95
CA ALA A 209 7.43 -1.74 -8.99
C ALA A 209 7.82 -0.42 -9.67
N ALA A 210 7.71 0.74 -9.01
CA ALA A 210 7.24 0.93 -7.63
C ALA A 210 5.72 0.77 -7.51
N ASN A 211 5.25 0.05 -6.47
CA ASN A 211 3.83 -0.03 -6.14
C ASN A 211 3.53 1.01 -5.06
N ILE A 212 2.59 1.93 -5.35
CA ILE A 212 2.13 2.99 -4.44
C ILE A 212 0.65 2.77 -4.17
N LEU A 213 0.27 2.68 -2.91
CA LEU A 213 -1.11 2.58 -2.45
C LEU A 213 -1.55 3.99 -2.03
N VAL A 214 -2.57 4.53 -2.69
CA VAL A 214 -3.06 5.90 -2.49
C VAL A 214 -4.38 5.84 -1.73
N HIS A 215 -4.38 6.24 -0.47
CA HIS A 215 -5.58 6.39 0.35
C HIS A 215 -5.90 7.87 0.59
N PRO A 216 -7.19 8.25 0.70
CA PRO A 216 -8.36 7.37 0.82
C PRO A 216 -8.91 6.82 -0.52
N HIS A 217 -8.40 7.28 -1.67
CA HIS A 217 -8.93 6.90 -2.98
C HIS A 217 -8.91 5.39 -3.26
N GLY A 218 -8.02 4.64 -2.61
CA GLY A 218 -7.86 3.19 -2.81
C GLY A 218 -7.21 2.82 -4.14
N ASP A 219 -6.71 3.80 -4.90
CA ASP A 219 -6.01 3.59 -6.16
C ASP A 219 -4.60 3.03 -5.89
N TRP A 220 -4.16 2.08 -6.72
CA TRP A 220 -2.81 1.57 -6.70
C TRP A 220 -2.10 1.98 -7.99
N LEU A 221 -0.90 2.52 -7.83
CA LEU A 221 -0.03 2.90 -8.93
C LEU A 221 1.11 1.89 -9.06
N GLY A 222 1.66 1.81 -10.26
CA GLY A 222 2.72 0.91 -10.67
C GLY A 222 3.63 1.55 -11.71
N LEU A 223 4.82 1.00 -11.88
CA LEU A 223 5.81 1.41 -12.88
C LEU A 223 6.27 2.88 -12.73
N VAL A 224 5.93 3.54 -11.62
CA VAL A 224 6.39 4.89 -11.29
C VAL A 224 7.92 4.87 -11.09
N ASP A 225 8.58 5.90 -11.57
CA ASP A 225 9.99 6.19 -11.35
C ASP A 225 10.16 7.53 -10.61
N VAL A 226 11.37 7.81 -10.12
CA VAL A 226 11.70 9.03 -9.35
C VAL A 226 11.34 10.30 -10.13
N GLY A 227 11.59 10.32 -11.44
CA GLY A 227 11.27 11.48 -12.29
C GLY A 227 9.77 11.72 -12.49
N ASP A 228 8.92 10.71 -12.25
CA ASP A 228 7.46 10.84 -12.38
C ASP A 228 6.82 11.39 -11.08
N VAL A 229 7.54 11.35 -9.94
CA VAL A 229 7.00 11.68 -8.61
C VAL A 229 6.35 13.07 -8.54
N PRO A 230 6.95 14.17 -9.04
CA PRO A 230 6.32 15.48 -8.99
C PRO A 230 4.94 15.51 -9.65
N GLY A 231 4.82 14.96 -10.87
CA GLY A 231 3.57 14.95 -11.63
C GLY A 231 2.53 13.99 -11.07
N VAL A 232 2.96 12.84 -10.53
CA VAL A 232 2.06 11.92 -9.80
C VAL A 232 1.50 12.62 -8.56
N LEU A 233 2.33 13.31 -7.80
CA LEU A 233 1.88 14.04 -6.61
C LEU A 233 0.92 15.18 -6.97
N ASP A 234 1.20 15.94 -8.03
CA ASP A 234 0.33 17.00 -8.53
C ASP A 234 -1.07 16.48 -8.85
N GLU A 235 -1.17 15.36 -9.57
CA GLU A 235 -2.46 14.77 -9.95
C GLU A 235 -3.22 14.22 -8.74
N ILE A 236 -2.53 13.57 -7.79
CA ILE A 236 -3.15 13.09 -6.54
C ILE A 236 -3.71 14.28 -5.74
N LEU A 237 -2.94 15.36 -5.60
CA LEU A 237 -3.38 16.56 -4.87
C LEU A 237 -4.58 17.22 -5.55
N ALA A 238 -4.50 17.43 -6.87
CA ALA A 238 -5.60 18.03 -7.63
C ALA A 238 -6.87 17.19 -7.55
N ARG A 239 -6.75 15.86 -7.60
CA ARG A 239 -7.87 14.93 -7.40
C ARG A 239 -8.49 15.10 -6.02
N ASN A 240 -7.66 15.16 -4.98
CA ASN A 240 -8.11 15.27 -3.60
C ASN A 240 -8.76 16.64 -3.31
N ASP A 241 -8.21 17.73 -3.85
CA ASP A 241 -8.78 19.07 -3.73
C ASP A 241 -10.14 19.19 -4.44
N ALA A 242 -10.31 18.50 -5.58
CA ALA A 242 -11.56 18.50 -6.33
C ALA A 242 -12.67 17.65 -5.67
N LEU A 243 -12.32 16.71 -4.81
CA LEU A 243 -13.25 15.72 -4.28
C LEU A 243 -13.32 15.78 -2.76
N LYS A 244 -14.47 16.21 -2.25
CA LYS A 244 -14.79 16.12 -0.83
C LYS A 244 -15.18 14.70 -0.39
N GLU A 245 -15.51 13.81 -1.34
CA GLU A 245 -16.01 12.46 -1.07
C GLU A 245 -15.49 11.42 -2.09
N TYR A 246 -15.30 10.18 -1.62
CA TYR A 246 -14.94 9.04 -2.47
C TYR A 246 -16.06 8.69 -3.47
N ARG A 247 -15.67 8.35 -4.72
CA ARG A 247 -16.59 7.86 -5.75
C ARG A 247 -15.94 6.74 -6.55
N ALA A 248 -16.53 5.55 -6.54
CA ALA A 248 -15.97 4.38 -7.22
C ALA A 248 -15.85 4.56 -8.76
N SER A 249 -16.75 5.35 -9.34
CA SER A 249 -16.82 5.62 -10.79
C SER A 249 -15.82 6.67 -11.30
N LEU A 250 -15.00 7.27 -10.43
CA LEU A 250 -14.03 8.27 -10.87
C LEU A 250 -13.03 7.66 -11.85
N ALA A 251 -12.62 8.44 -12.84
CA ALA A 251 -11.56 8.05 -13.75
C ALA A 251 -10.32 7.56 -12.96
N PRO A 252 -9.55 6.59 -13.51
CA PRO A 252 -8.32 6.12 -12.93
C PRO A 252 -7.40 7.28 -12.52
N LEU A 253 -6.87 7.22 -11.30
CA LEU A 253 -5.88 8.19 -10.84
C LEU A 253 -4.52 7.87 -11.48
N CYS A 254 -3.86 8.88 -12.03
CA CYS A 254 -2.59 8.75 -12.72
C CYS A 254 -2.64 7.63 -13.76
N ARG A 255 -3.58 7.74 -14.71
CA ARG A 255 -3.99 6.68 -15.66
C ARG A 255 -2.83 5.85 -16.23
N LYS A 256 -1.75 6.50 -16.64
CA LYS A 256 -0.51 5.87 -17.14
C LYS A 256 0.08 4.82 -16.18
N PHE A 257 0.00 5.06 -14.88
CA PHE A 257 0.57 4.25 -13.81
C PHE A 257 -0.47 3.39 -13.09
N TRP A 258 -1.75 3.55 -13.42
CA TRP A 258 -2.82 2.92 -12.68
C TRP A 258 -2.78 1.39 -12.82
N ARG A 259 -2.95 0.70 -11.69
CA ARG A 259 -3.01 -0.76 -11.61
C ARG A 259 -4.38 -1.28 -11.19
N GLY A 260 -5.19 -0.44 -10.56
CA GLY A 260 -6.42 -0.87 -9.94
C GLY A 260 -6.89 0.01 -8.81
N ARG A 261 -8.09 -0.28 -8.32
CA ARG A 261 -8.70 0.42 -7.19
C ARG A 261 -9.38 -0.57 -6.25
N MET A 262 -9.22 -0.32 -4.95
CA MET A 262 -9.94 -1.03 -3.89
C MET A 262 -11.45 -1.04 -4.14
N GLY A 263 -12.11 -2.16 -3.86
CA GLY A 263 -13.54 -2.34 -4.09
C GLY A 263 -13.95 -2.68 -5.53
N LEU A 264 -13.03 -2.68 -6.51
CA LEU A 264 -13.32 -3.09 -7.88
C LEU A 264 -12.80 -4.51 -8.17
N SER A 265 -13.63 -5.30 -8.82
CA SER A 265 -13.25 -6.58 -9.43
C SER A 265 -12.28 -6.37 -10.60
N LYS A 266 -11.72 -7.47 -11.12
CA LYS A 266 -10.82 -7.41 -12.28
C LYS A 266 -11.50 -6.76 -13.49
N ASP A 267 -12.75 -7.15 -13.77
CA ASP A 267 -13.46 -6.70 -14.96
C ASP A 267 -13.91 -5.25 -14.83
N GLU A 268 -14.35 -4.83 -13.63
CA GLU A 268 -14.65 -3.43 -13.34
C GLU A 268 -13.41 -2.54 -13.49
N GLN A 269 -12.24 -3.02 -13.07
CA GLN A 269 -10.99 -2.27 -13.26
C GLN A 269 -10.67 -2.08 -14.75
N LEU A 270 -10.86 -3.12 -15.57
CA LEU A 270 -10.62 -3.04 -17.01
C LEU A 270 -11.64 -2.14 -17.72
N ALA A 271 -12.91 -2.20 -17.33
CA ALA A 271 -13.96 -1.33 -17.84
C ALA A 271 -13.68 0.14 -17.49
N LEU A 272 -13.26 0.41 -16.27
CA LEU A 272 -12.92 1.76 -15.82
C LEU A 272 -11.70 2.32 -16.58
N LEU A 273 -10.66 1.50 -16.82
CA LEU A 273 -9.52 1.91 -17.64
C LEU A 273 -9.88 2.10 -19.12
N SER A 274 -10.91 1.43 -19.62
CA SER A 274 -11.33 1.59 -21.02
C SER A 274 -12.27 2.78 -21.23
N SER A 275 -12.78 3.37 -20.15
CA SER A 275 -13.71 4.50 -20.21
C SER A 275 -12.96 5.80 -20.56
N PRO A 276 -13.51 6.66 -21.44
CA PRO A 276 -12.89 7.94 -21.78
C PRO A 276 -12.68 8.81 -20.52
N PRO A 277 -11.61 9.63 -20.49
CA PRO A 277 -11.28 10.48 -19.35
C PRO A 277 -12.33 11.56 -19.06
#